data_AF-A0A662PDP7-F1
#
_entry.id   AF-A0A662PDP7-F1
#
_cell.length_a   1.000
_cell.length_b   1.000
_cell.length_c   1.000
_cell.angle_alpha   90.00
_cell.angle_beta   90.00
_cell.angle_gamma   90.00
#
_symmetry.space_group_name_H-M   'P 1'
#
loop_
_entity.id
_entity.type
_entity.pdbx_description
1 polymer ?
#
loop_
_entity_poly.entity_id
_entity_poly.type
_entity_poly.pdbx_seq_one_letter_code
_entity_poly.pdbx_strand_id
1 'polypeptide(L)'
;ILLEILEKRTHYWDCKIDFAQIDSLGRPIEDSTVQIDVESGERFGIRFQDESGEMRVPIILHFSPTGSVERAICSMMERVWKLKEEKKLLPTLPTWISPIQVRVIPVSEKHLEKAIEIAERISENNIRVDVDDRNETLSKRMRDSQREWIPYVVVIGDREIESNTLSVSIRRESEINKLKKERMSLNDLISKIKLEVSNFPFRRSYVPLRVSERFSFS
;
A
#
# COMPACT_ATOMS: atom_id res chain seq x y z
N ILE A 1 -10.76 7.09 25.28
CA ILE A 1 -12.04 6.36 25.09
C ILE A 1 -13.13 7.35 25.44
N LEU A 2 -14.01 7.65 24.49
CA LEU A 2 -15.20 8.49 24.70
C LEU A 2 -16.38 7.54 24.90
N LEU A 3 -17.19 7.76 25.94
CA LEU A 3 -18.41 6.99 26.20
C LEU A 3 -19.60 7.93 26.02
N GLU A 4 -20.50 7.58 25.11
CA GLU A 4 -21.77 8.27 24.90
C GLU A 4 -22.91 7.33 25.28
N ILE A 5 -23.83 7.80 26.11
CA ILE A 5 -25.03 7.05 26.52
C ILE A 5 -26.22 7.73 25.87
N LEU A 6 -26.92 7.01 25.00
CA LEU A 6 -28.14 7.50 24.36
C LEU A 6 -29.33 7.27 25.30
N GLU A 7 -30.17 8.28 25.50
CA GLU A 7 -31.36 8.18 26.37
C GLU A 7 -32.37 7.13 25.89
N LYS A 8 -32.41 6.89 24.57
CA LYS A 8 -33.25 5.89 23.94
C LYS A 8 -32.47 5.18 22.83
N ARG A 9 -32.71 3.89 22.70
CA ARG A 9 -32.22 3.12 21.55
C ARG A 9 -32.89 3.60 20.26
N THR A 10 -32.09 4.13 19.34
CA THR A 10 -32.52 4.63 18.02
C THR A 10 -32.09 3.73 16.86
N HIS A 11 -31.25 2.73 17.14
CA HIS A 11 -30.70 1.77 16.17
C HIS A 11 -31.00 0.33 16.60
N TYR A 12 -30.68 -0.64 15.75
CA TYR A 12 -30.90 -2.08 16.03
C TYR A 12 -29.93 -2.66 17.09
N TRP A 13 -28.91 -1.90 17.50
CA TRP A 13 -27.90 -2.31 18.47
C TRP A 13 -28.04 -1.59 19.81
N ASP A 14 -27.65 -2.27 20.89
CA ASP A 14 -27.61 -1.72 22.26
C ASP A 14 -26.25 -1.07 22.58
N CYS A 15 -25.18 -1.52 21.93
CA CYS A 15 -23.83 -0.99 22.10
C CYS A 15 -23.10 -0.95 20.75
N LYS A 16 -22.45 0.19 20.47
CA LYS A 16 -21.53 0.39 19.35
C LYS A 16 -20.19 0.85 19.90
N ILE A 17 -19.13 0.14 19.55
CA ILE A 17 -17.75 0.50 19.89
C ILE A 17 -17.06 0.88 18.58
N ASP A 18 -16.65 2.14 18.46
CA ASP A 18 -15.95 2.65 17.29
C ASP A 18 -14.50 3.03 17.62
N PHE A 19 -13.61 2.68 16.70
CA PHE A 19 -12.24 3.15 16.67
C PHE A 19 -12.12 4.20 15.57
N ALA A 20 -12.12 5.46 15.97
CA ALA A 20 -11.99 6.58 15.05
C ALA A 20 -10.53 7.05 14.96
N GLN A 21 -10.05 7.24 13.74
CA GLN A 21 -8.81 7.98 13.47
C GLN A 21 -9.16 9.47 13.32
N ILE A 22 -8.32 10.36 13.86
CA ILE A 22 -8.47 11.80 13.66
C ILE A 22 -7.68 12.21 12.41
N ASP A 23 -8.35 12.83 11.44
CA ASP A 23 -7.72 13.32 10.22
C ASP A 23 -6.84 14.57 10.47
N SER A 24 -6.22 15.10 9.41
CA SER A 24 -5.40 16.32 9.49
C SER A 24 -6.18 17.61 9.79
N LEU A 25 -7.50 17.61 9.67
CA LEU A 25 -8.39 18.73 9.98
C LEU A 25 -9.04 18.60 11.37
N GLY A 26 -8.70 17.54 12.13
CA GLY A 26 -9.26 17.30 13.46
C GLY A 26 -10.63 16.59 13.45
N ARG A 27 -11.06 16.04 12.32
CA ARG A 27 -12.36 15.34 12.19
C ARG A 27 -12.19 13.83 12.42
N PRO A 28 -13.18 13.15 13.02
CA PRO A 28 -13.15 11.71 13.18
C PRO A 28 -13.47 10.98 11.86
N ILE A 29 -12.65 9.99 11.53
CA ILE A 29 -12.92 8.96 10.53
C ILE A 29 -13.19 7.67 11.31
N GLU A 30 -14.46 7.25 11.35
CA GLU A 30 -14.84 5.96 11.95
C GLU A 30 -14.38 4.82 11.05
N ASP A 31 -13.38 4.05 11.52
CA ASP A 31 -12.85 2.90 10.80
C ASP A 31 -13.44 1.61 11.40
N SER A 32 -12.82 1.07 12.45
CA SER A 32 -13.26 -0.21 13.02
C SER A 32 -14.50 -0.04 13.88
N THR A 33 -15.49 -0.91 13.73
CA THR A 33 -16.72 -0.89 14.55
C THR A 33 -17.12 -2.29 15.01
N VAL A 34 -17.61 -2.37 16.24
CA VAL A 34 -18.28 -3.56 16.81
C VAL A 34 -19.66 -3.12 17.30
N GLN A 35 -20.72 -3.79 16.83
CA GLN A 35 -22.09 -3.49 17.22
C GLN A 35 -22.78 -4.73 17.76
N ILE A 36 -23.39 -4.61 18.94
CA ILE A 36 -24.18 -5.66 19.59
C ILE A 36 -25.65 -5.48 19.19
N ASP A 37 -26.08 -6.21 18.16
CA ASP A 37 -27.42 -6.18 17.61
C ASP A 37 -28.35 -7.18 18.30
N VAL A 38 -29.42 -6.64 18.86
CA VAL A 38 -30.41 -7.39 19.65
C VAL A 38 -31.79 -7.43 18.98
N GLU A 39 -31.92 -6.89 17.76
CA GLU A 39 -33.20 -6.72 17.07
C GLU A 39 -33.28 -7.53 15.77
N SER A 40 -32.21 -7.55 14.97
CA SER A 40 -32.24 -8.17 13.64
C SER A 40 -32.53 -9.66 13.67
N GLY A 41 -32.07 -10.36 14.71
CA GLY A 41 -32.39 -11.78 14.91
C GLY A 41 -33.90 -12.04 14.98
N GLU A 42 -34.61 -11.20 15.74
CA GLU A 42 -36.07 -11.26 15.84
C GLU A 42 -36.72 -10.88 14.51
N ARG A 43 -36.32 -9.72 13.97
CA ARG A 43 -36.89 -9.11 12.76
C ARG A 43 -36.79 -10.00 11.52
N PHE A 44 -35.70 -10.74 11.36
CA PHE A 44 -35.48 -11.64 10.22
C PHE A 44 -35.88 -13.10 10.51
N GLY A 45 -36.46 -13.38 11.69
CA GLY A 45 -36.87 -14.74 12.06
C GLY A 45 -35.71 -15.71 12.24
N ILE A 46 -34.52 -15.22 12.57
CA ILE A 46 -33.35 -16.07 12.83
C ILE A 46 -33.53 -16.72 14.20
N ARG A 47 -33.43 -18.05 14.26
CA ARG A 47 -33.60 -18.84 15.47
C ARG A 47 -32.58 -19.97 15.54
N PHE A 48 -32.25 -20.39 16.75
CA PHE A 48 -31.47 -21.61 17.01
C PHE A 48 -32.08 -22.37 18.19
N GLN A 49 -31.80 -23.67 18.28
CA GLN A 49 -32.16 -24.46 19.45
C GLN A 49 -31.00 -24.44 20.44
N ASP A 50 -31.26 -24.08 21.70
CA ASP A 50 -30.23 -24.08 22.75
C ASP A 50 -30.03 -25.48 23.36
N GLU A 51 -29.09 -25.60 24.31
CA GLU A 51 -28.76 -26.87 24.99
C GLU A 51 -29.94 -27.49 25.74
N SER A 52 -30.98 -26.71 26.06
CA SER A 52 -32.20 -27.18 26.72
C SER A 52 -33.29 -27.64 25.74
N GLY A 53 -33.05 -27.47 24.43
CA GLY A 53 -34.02 -27.79 23.38
C GLY A 53 -34.99 -26.65 23.08
N GLU A 54 -34.85 -25.48 23.71
CA GLU A 54 -35.71 -24.33 23.49
C GLU A 54 -35.29 -23.51 22.26
N MET A 55 -36.26 -23.00 21.51
CA MET A 55 -35.99 -22.09 20.39
C MET A 55 -35.66 -20.70 20.92
N ARG A 56 -34.46 -20.21 20.61
CA ARG A 56 -33.94 -18.90 21.01
C ARG A 56 -33.64 -18.02 19.79
N VAL A 57 -33.56 -16.72 20.06
CA VAL A 57 -33.17 -15.68 19.09
C VAL A 57 -31.71 -15.33 19.39
N PRO A 58 -30.81 -15.35 18.40
CA PRO A 58 -29.42 -14.97 18.64
C PRO A 58 -29.25 -13.45 18.72
N ILE A 59 -28.31 -13.02 19.55
CA ILE A 59 -27.69 -11.70 19.44
C ILE A 59 -26.71 -11.75 18.28
N ILE A 60 -26.74 -10.75 17.41
CA ILE A 60 -25.86 -10.66 16.24
C ILE A 60 -24.73 -9.68 16.57
N LEU A 61 -23.48 -10.10 16.35
CA LEU A 61 -22.32 -9.22 16.47
C LEU A 61 -21.91 -8.75 15.08
N HIS A 62 -22.11 -7.47 14.78
CA HIS A 62 -21.57 -6.88 13.55
C HIS A 62 -20.16 -6.40 13.82
N PHE A 63 -19.20 -6.85 13.01
CA PHE A 63 -17.81 -6.45 13.12
C PHE A 63 -17.28 -5.99 11.77
N SER A 64 -16.83 -4.75 11.70
CA SER A 64 -16.04 -4.25 10.59
C SER A 64 -14.64 -3.89 11.10
N PRO A 65 -13.59 -4.68 10.79
CA PRO A 65 -12.26 -4.45 11.32
C PRO A 65 -11.57 -3.21 10.75
N THR A 66 -11.91 -2.81 9.53
CA THR A 66 -11.24 -1.70 8.82
C THR A 66 -12.20 -0.57 8.46
N GLY A 67 -13.50 -0.73 8.75
CA GLY A 67 -14.53 0.07 8.13
C GLY A 67 -14.62 -0.26 6.63
N SER A 68 -14.90 0.76 5.81
CA SER A 68 -14.82 0.65 4.36
C SER A 68 -13.36 0.64 3.88
N VAL A 69 -13.09 -0.01 2.74
CA VAL A 69 -11.76 0.00 2.12
C VAL A 69 -11.31 1.43 1.77
N GLU A 70 -12.25 2.27 1.35
CA GLU A 70 -12.02 3.68 1.00
C GLU A 70 -11.53 4.48 2.22
N ARG A 71 -12.16 4.29 3.39
CA ARG A 71 -11.71 4.91 4.65
C ARG A 71 -10.35 4.38 5.10
N ALA A 72 -10.09 3.08 4.99
CA ALA A 72 -8.77 2.54 5.28
C ALA A 72 -7.66 3.16 4.40
N ILE A 73 -7.94 3.37 3.11
CA ILE A 73 -7.04 4.09 2.20
C ILE A 73 -6.90 5.56 2.62
N CYS A 74 -7.99 6.24 2.95
CA CYS A 74 -7.97 7.62 3.44
C CYS A 74 -7.11 7.76 4.71
N SER A 75 -7.36 6.94 5.73
CA SER A 75 -6.61 6.85 6.98
C SER A 75 -5.11 6.58 6.74
N MET A 76 -4.77 5.74 5.75
CA MET A 76 -3.39 5.52 5.34
C MET A 76 -2.77 6.77 4.69
N MET A 77 -3.49 7.47 3.80
CA MET A 77 -3.00 8.71 3.17
C MET A 77 -2.81 9.83 4.20
N GLU A 78 -3.74 9.98 5.15
CA GLU A 78 -3.64 10.91 6.26
C GLU A 78 -2.40 10.63 7.11
N ARG A 79 -2.11 9.36 7.38
CA ARG A 79 -0.87 8.97 8.07
C ARG A 79 0.37 9.34 7.27
N VAL A 80 0.37 9.10 5.96
CA VAL A 80 1.48 9.48 5.06
C VAL A 80 1.68 11.00 5.07
N TRP A 81 0.61 11.78 5.03
CA TRP A 81 0.64 13.23 5.12
C TRP A 81 1.22 13.72 6.46
N LYS A 82 0.73 13.18 7.59
CA LYS A 82 1.25 13.53 8.92
C LYS A 82 2.75 13.25 9.05
N LEU A 83 3.23 12.10 8.56
CA LEU A 83 4.66 11.77 8.56
C LEU A 83 5.50 12.75 7.73
N LYS A 84 4.96 13.24 6.61
CA LYS A 84 5.61 14.27 5.79
C LYS A 84 5.72 15.59 6.56
N GLU A 85 4.65 16.04 7.21
CA GLU A 85 4.66 17.32 7.97
C GLU A 85 5.52 17.24 9.24
N GLU A 86 5.43 16.15 10.01
CA GLU A 86 6.13 15.99 11.29
C GLU A 86 7.63 15.66 11.11
N LYS A 87 7.96 14.79 10.16
CA LYS A 87 9.32 14.24 10.01
C LYS A 87 10.05 14.72 8.75
N LYS A 88 9.42 15.58 7.94
CA LYS A 88 9.98 16.09 6.66
C LYS A 88 10.43 14.98 5.70
N LEU A 89 9.81 13.80 5.82
CA LEU A 89 10.07 12.65 4.94
C LEU A 89 9.25 12.75 3.66
N LEU A 90 9.71 12.10 2.59
CA LEU A 90 8.91 11.99 1.37
C LEU A 90 7.65 11.15 1.63
N PRO A 91 6.47 11.56 1.13
CA PRO A 91 5.25 10.76 1.16
C PRO A 91 5.50 9.38 0.56
N THR A 92 5.35 8.32 1.35
CA THR A 92 5.76 6.97 0.94
C THR A 92 4.73 5.95 1.40
N LEU A 93 4.27 5.11 0.48
CA LEU A 93 3.46 3.94 0.82
C LEU A 93 4.36 2.82 1.33
N PRO A 94 3.85 1.94 2.22
CA PRO A 94 4.52 0.69 2.51
C PRO A 94 4.81 -0.08 1.21
N THR A 95 6.02 -0.62 1.08
CA THR A 95 6.47 -1.34 -0.12
C THR A 95 5.49 -2.42 -0.56
N TRP A 96 4.89 -3.17 0.38
CA TRP A 96 3.94 -4.24 0.06
C TRP A 96 2.63 -3.75 -0.59
N ILE A 97 2.20 -2.51 -0.32
CA ILE A 97 1.00 -1.90 -0.93
C ILE A 97 1.31 -1.27 -2.29
N SER A 98 2.54 -0.79 -2.49
CA SER A 98 2.88 -0.02 -3.69
C SER A 98 2.56 -0.79 -4.99
N PRO A 99 1.77 -0.23 -5.94
CA PRO A 99 1.42 -0.93 -7.18
C PRO A 99 2.64 -1.40 -7.96
N ILE A 100 3.70 -0.57 -7.98
CA ILE A 100 5.03 -0.91 -8.46
C ILE A 100 6.01 -0.69 -7.32
N GLN A 101 6.83 -1.69 -7.02
CA GLN A 101 7.79 -1.67 -5.92
C GLN A 101 9.17 -1.24 -6.40
N VAL A 102 9.55 -1.69 -7.59
CA VAL A 102 10.82 -1.34 -8.24
C VAL A 102 10.56 -0.78 -9.62
N ARG A 103 11.23 0.32 -9.98
CA ARG A 103 11.30 0.79 -11.37
C ARG A 103 12.73 0.78 -11.85
N VAL A 104 12.99 0.11 -12.97
CA VAL A 104 14.29 0.06 -13.63
C VAL A 104 14.30 1.07 -14.78
N ILE A 105 15.32 1.92 -14.83
CA ILE A 105 15.42 3.01 -15.80
C ILE A 105 16.75 2.87 -16.56
N PRO A 106 16.74 2.42 -17.83
CA PRO A 106 17.94 2.42 -18.66
C PRO A 106 18.33 3.86 -19.02
N VAL A 107 19.62 4.20 -18.91
CA VAL A 107 20.14 5.55 -19.25
C VAL A 107 19.98 5.85 -20.75
N SER A 108 20.00 4.83 -21.59
CA SER A 108 19.79 4.92 -23.04
C SER A 108 19.34 3.56 -23.60
N GLU A 109 18.93 3.54 -24.87
CA GLU A 109 18.38 2.36 -25.54
C GLU A 109 19.31 1.14 -25.52
N LYS A 110 20.64 1.33 -25.64
CA LYS A 110 21.62 0.24 -25.54
C LYS A 110 21.61 -0.50 -24.19
N HIS A 111 21.05 0.11 -23.14
CA HIS A 111 20.96 -0.49 -21.81
C HIS A 111 19.61 -1.20 -21.57
N LEU A 112 18.68 -1.12 -22.52
CA LEU A 112 17.31 -1.61 -22.35
C LEU A 112 17.25 -3.12 -22.12
N GLU A 113 17.98 -3.90 -22.91
CA GLU A 113 18.00 -5.36 -22.77
C GLU A 113 18.45 -5.78 -21.37
N LYS A 114 19.52 -5.15 -20.85
CA LYS A 114 20.00 -5.41 -19.49
C LYS A 114 19.02 -4.96 -18.41
N ALA A 115 18.32 -3.85 -18.64
CA ALA A 115 17.29 -3.37 -17.72
C ALA A 115 16.09 -4.34 -17.65
N ILE A 116 15.69 -4.93 -18.79
CA ILE A 116 14.64 -5.95 -18.85
C ILE A 116 15.09 -7.22 -18.13
N GLU A 117 16.30 -7.73 -18.39
CA GLU A 117 16.85 -8.91 -17.70
C GLU A 117 16.84 -8.74 -16.17
N ILE A 118 17.26 -7.56 -15.68
CA ILE A 118 17.24 -7.23 -14.25
C ILE A 118 15.80 -7.22 -13.71
N ALA A 119 14.87 -6.62 -14.45
CA ALA A 119 13.47 -6.56 -14.04
C ALA A 119 12.82 -7.96 -14.01
N GLU A 120 13.12 -8.83 -14.97
CA GLU A 120 12.62 -10.21 -14.98
C GLU A 120 13.09 -10.99 -13.76
N ARG A 121 14.40 -10.91 -13.42
CA ARG A 121 14.96 -11.53 -12.21
C ARG A 121 14.32 -11.02 -10.92
N ILE A 122 13.95 -9.74 -10.86
CA ILE A 122 13.21 -9.16 -9.72
C ILE A 122 11.78 -9.72 -9.70
N SER A 123 11.11 -9.80 -10.85
CA SER A 123 9.74 -10.29 -11.00
C SER A 123 9.61 -11.76 -10.60
N GLU A 124 10.59 -12.61 -10.95
CA GLU A 124 10.67 -14.03 -10.54
C GLU A 124 10.65 -14.22 -9.02
N ASN A 125 11.01 -13.18 -8.26
CA ASN A 125 11.02 -13.18 -6.81
C ASN A 125 9.73 -12.65 -6.18
N ASN A 126 8.63 -12.57 -6.94
CA ASN A 126 7.34 -12.02 -6.50
C ASN A 126 7.45 -10.56 -6.03
N ILE A 127 8.22 -9.75 -6.77
CA ILE A 127 8.35 -8.32 -6.56
C ILE A 127 7.75 -7.61 -7.78
N ARG A 128 6.85 -6.64 -7.55
CA ARG A 128 6.24 -5.88 -8.64
C ARG A 128 7.24 -4.88 -9.18
N VAL A 129 7.64 -5.06 -10.43
CA VAL A 129 8.67 -4.26 -11.08
C VAL A 129 8.23 -3.83 -12.47
N ASP A 130 8.71 -2.67 -12.90
CA ASP A 130 8.59 -2.19 -14.27
C ASP A 130 9.88 -1.61 -14.83
N VAL A 131 9.93 -1.45 -16.14
CA VAL A 131 11.02 -0.83 -16.88
C VAL A 131 10.48 0.45 -17.53
N ASP A 132 11.03 1.60 -17.16
CA ASP A 132 10.70 2.87 -17.78
C ASP A 132 11.53 3.06 -19.05
N ASP A 133 11.06 2.48 -20.14
CA ASP A 133 11.66 2.46 -21.47
C ASP A 133 11.16 3.59 -22.38
N ARG A 134 10.38 4.54 -21.84
CA ARG A 134 9.86 5.68 -22.60
C ARG A 134 11.00 6.50 -23.20
N ASN A 135 10.79 7.02 -24.41
CA ASN A 135 11.71 7.93 -25.08
C ASN A 135 11.66 9.34 -24.47
N GLU A 136 12.08 9.43 -23.21
CA GLU A 136 12.05 10.63 -22.37
C GLU A 136 13.39 10.79 -21.66
N THR A 137 13.75 12.03 -21.34
CA THR A 137 15.01 12.31 -20.63
C THR A 137 15.07 11.54 -19.31
N LEU A 138 16.27 11.08 -18.92
CA LEU A 138 16.49 10.39 -17.64
C LEU A 138 15.94 11.21 -16.47
N SER A 139 16.15 12.53 -16.49
CA SER A 139 15.63 13.45 -15.47
C SER A 139 14.10 13.44 -15.39
N LYS A 140 13.40 13.33 -16.52
CA LYS A 140 11.93 13.24 -16.55
C LYS A 140 11.45 11.89 -16.02
N ARG A 141 12.03 10.78 -16.47
CA ARG A 141 11.70 9.43 -15.96
C ARG A 141 11.96 9.30 -14.45
N MET A 142 13.08 9.83 -13.96
CA MET A 142 13.38 9.90 -12.52
C MET A 142 12.34 10.73 -11.76
N ARG A 143 11.96 11.91 -12.26
CA ARG A 143 10.95 12.76 -11.62
C ARG A 143 9.58 12.09 -11.58
N ASP A 144 9.16 11.46 -12.68
CA ASP A 144 7.87 10.75 -12.74
C ASP A 144 7.84 9.61 -11.73
N SER A 145 8.93 8.85 -11.62
CA SER A 145 9.08 7.78 -10.63
C SER A 145 8.95 8.30 -9.18
N GLN A 146 9.45 9.51 -8.91
CA GLN A 146 9.27 10.17 -7.62
C GLN A 146 7.85 10.70 -7.39
N ARG A 147 7.12 11.07 -8.44
CA ARG A 147 5.71 11.50 -8.36
C ARG A 147 4.76 10.33 -8.15
N GLU A 148 5.07 9.18 -8.76
CA GLU A 148 4.35 7.91 -8.59
C GLU A 148 4.69 7.18 -7.28
N TRP A 149 5.59 7.76 -6.48
CA TRP A 149 6.01 7.24 -5.17
C TRP A 149 6.63 5.84 -5.22
N ILE A 150 7.35 5.53 -6.30
CA ILE A 150 8.03 4.23 -6.45
C ILE A 150 9.03 4.03 -5.29
N PRO A 151 8.92 2.94 -4.51
CA PRO A 151 9.80 2.69 -3.36
C PRO A 151 11.28 2.59 -3.73
N TYR A 152 11.61 1.87 -4.81
CA TYR A 152 12.98 1.69 -5.29
C TYR A 152 13.09 2.06 -6.76
N VAL A 153 14.04 2.92 -7.09
CA VAL A 153 14.34 3.28 -8.48
C VAL A 153 15.77 2.87 -8.79
N VAL A 154 15.95 2.01 -9.78
CA VAL A 154 17.24 1.49 -10.23
C VAL A 154 17.59 2.13 -11.55
N VAL A 155 18.77 2.75 -11.65
CA VAL A 155 19.27 3.31 -12.91
C VAL A 155 20.33 2.38 -13.49
N ILE A 156 20.20 2.04 -14.78
CA ILE A 156 21.12 1.14 -15.49
C ILE A 156 21.85 1.91 -16.59
N GLY A 157 23.14 2.13 -16.41
CA GLY A 157 24.06 2.64 -17.43
C GLY A 157 25.31 1.78 -17.52
N ASP A 158 26.27 2.18 -18.38
CA ASP A 158 27.53 1.46 -18.63
C ASP A 158 28.23 1.05 -17.32
N ARG A 159 28.34 1.98 -16.36
CA ARG A 159 28.99 1.73 -15.06
C ARG A 159 28.32 0.61 -14.27
N GLU A 160 26.99 0.58 -14.23
CA GLU A 160 26.24 -0.42 -13.46
C GLU A 160 26.32 -1.80 -14.13
N ILE A 161 26.43 -1.84 -15.46
CA ILE A 161 26.65 -3.08 -16.22
C ILE A 161 28.06 -3.63 -15.97
N GLU A 162 29.10 -2.80 -16.12
CA GLU A 162 30.50 -3.19 -15.94
C GLU A 162 30.81 -3.64 -14.52
N SER A 163 30.27 -2.92 -13.51
CA SER A 163 30.55 -3.21 -12.10
C SER A 163 29.62 -4.25 -11.48
N ASN A 164 28.60 -4.72 -12.21
CA ASN A 164 27.54 -5.61 -11.73
C ASN A 164 26.91 -5.13 -10.40
N THR A 165 26.91 -3.82 -10.18
CA THR A 165 26.47 -3.16 -8.95
C THR A 165 25.42 -2.13 -9.33
N LEU A 166 24.24 -2.20 -8.72
CA LEU A 166 23.12 -1.35 -9.03
C LEU A 166 23.20 -0.04 -8.24
N SER A 167 22.89 1.08 -8.89
CA SER A 167 22.60 2.33 -8.19
C SER A 167 21.10 2.41 -7.88
N VAL A 168 20.75 2.24 -6.61
CA VAL A 168 19.36 2.17 -6.14
C VAL A 168 19.03 3.44 -5.35
N SER A 169 17.98 4.15 -5.78
CA SER A 169 17.39 5.24 -4.99
C SER A 169 16.28 4.68 -4.10
N ILE A 170 16.37 4.91 -2.79
CA ILE A 170 15.45 4.35 -1.79
C ILE A 170 14.54 5.46 -1.26
N ARG A 171 13.26 5.44 -1.63
CA ARG A 171 12.33 6.54 -1.32
C ARG A 171 12.09 6.72 0.18
N ARG A 172 11.87 5.62 0.91
CA ARG A 172 11.57 5.64 2.36
C ARG A 172 12.69 6.27 3.20
N GLU A 173 13.92 6.18 2.72
CA GLU A 173 15.12 6.73 3.35
C GLU A 173 15.50 8.11 2.80
N SER A 174 14.71 8.65 1.87
CA SER A 174 14.95 9.95 1.24
C SER A 174 14.22 11.09 1.94
N GLU A 175 14.86 12.25 1.96
CA GLU A 175 14.30 13.50 2.46
C GLU A 175 13.81 14.37 1.29
N ILE A 176 13.03 15.40 1.62
CA ILE A 176 12.65 16.42 0.64
C ILE A 176 13.93 17.03 0.03
N ASN A 177 14.04 17.01 -1.30
CA ASN A 177 15.20 17.46 -2.09
C ASN A 177 16.50 16.64 -1.94
N LYS A 178 16.49 15.52 -1.21
CA LYS A 178 17.68 14.68 -1.03
C LYS A 178 17.35 13.20 -1.15
N LEU A 179 17.59 12.64 -2.33
CA LEU A 179 17.43 11.21 -2.57
C LEU A 179 18.57 10.42 -1.94
N LYS A 180 18.20 9.47 -1.08
CA LYS A 180 19.13 8.45 -0.57
C LYS A 180 19.41 7.47 -1.70
N LYS A 181 20.68 7.34 -2.05
CA LYS A 181 21.18 6.38 -3.04
C LYS A 181 22.13 5.41 -2.36
N GLU A 182 21.99 4.14 -2.71
CA GLU A 182 22.86 3.07 -2.25
C GLU A 182 23.34 2.25 -3.43
N ARG A 183 24.55 1.71 -3.29
CA ARG A 183 25.14 0.75 -4.23
C ARG A 183 24.98 -0.63 -3.64
N MET A 184 24.33 -1.54 -4.36
CA MET A 184 24.11 -2.91 -3.89
C MET A 184 24.02 -3.88 -5.06
N SER A 185 24.22 -5.17 -4.80
CA SER A 185 23.98 -6.19 -5.82
C SER A 185 22.48 -6.38 -6.06
N LEU A 186 22.13 -7.01 -7.18
CA LEU A 186 20.74 -7.39 -7.47
C LEU A 186 20.17 -8.33 -6.38
N ASN A 187 20.97 -9.26 -5.88
CA ASN A 187 20.54 -10.21 -4.86
C ASN A 187 20.26 -9.52 -3.52
N ASP A 188 21.07 -8.51 -3.16
CA ASP A 188 20.86 -7.72 -1.94
C ASP A 188 19.57 -6.90 -2.03
N LEU A 189 19.32 -6.28 -3.20
CA LEU A 189 18.07 -5.56 -3.45
C LEU A 189 16.85 -6.47 -3.30
N ILE A 190 16.87 -7.64 -3.94
CA ILE A 190 15.78 -8.63 -3.86
C ILE A 190 15.57 -9.07 -2.41
N SER A 191 16.65 -9.36 -1.69
CA SER A 191 16.58 -9.80 -0.28
C SER A 191 16.02 -8.72 0.62
N LYS A 192 16.45 -7.46 0.45
CA LYS A 192 15.94 -6.31 1.19
C LYS A 192 14.44 -6.13 0.97
N ILE A 193 13.98 -6.18 -0.28
CA ILE A 193 12.55 -6.04 -0.60
C ILE A 193 11.74 -7.21 -0.06
N LYS A 194 12.23 -8.45 -0.23
CA LYS A 194 11.58 -9.65 0.32
C LYS A 194 11.36 -9.56 1.82
N LEU A 195 12.33 -9.01 2.56
CA LEU A 195 12.19 -8.80 3.99
C LEU A 195 11.07 -7.79 4.33
N GLU A 196 10.90 -6.75 3.51
CA GLU A 196 9.85 -5.74 3.72
C GLU A 196 8.43 -6.25 3.38
N VAL A 197 8.32 -7.27 2.53
CA VAL A 197 7.02 -7.74 2.00
C VAL A 197 6.62 -9.15 2.46
N SER A 198 7.51 -9.90 3.13
CA SER A 198 7.33 -11.33 3.43
C SER A 198 6.07 -11.68 4.22
N ASN A 199 5.63 -10.79 5.11
CA ASN A 199 4.47 -11.02 5.99
C ASN A 199 3.15 -10.47 5.41
N PHE A 200 3.15 -10.05 4.14
CA PHE A 200 2.02 -9.41 3.51
C PHE A 200 1.54 -10.20 2.28
N PRO A 201 0.25 -10.13 1.93
CA PRO A 201 -0.27 -10.79 0.75
C PRO A 201 0.39 -10.24 -0.52
N PHE A 202 0.70 -11.14 -1.45
CA PHE A 202 1.25 -10.79 -2.76
C PHE A 202 0.19 -10.93 -3.86
N ARG A 203 0.16 -9.95 -4.76
CA ARG A 203 -0.52 -10.04 -6.04
C ARG A 203 0.39 -9.50 -7.13
N ARG A 204 0.40 -10.19 -8.29
CA ARG A 204 1.15 -9.78 -9.48
C ARG A 204 0.64 -8.44 -10.01
N SER A 205 1.52 -7.68 -10.65
CA SER A 205 1.14 -6.48 -11.39
C SER A 205 0.21 -6.84 -12.56
N TYR A 206 -0.80 -6.02 -12.81
CA TYR A 206 -1.70 -6.17 -13.97
C TYR A 206 -1.29 -5.29 -15.14
N VAL A 207 -0.35 -4.38 -14.93
CA VAL A 207 0.17 -3.52 -15.98
C VAL A 207 1.39 -4.17 -16.62
N PRO A 208 1.62 -3.93 -17.93
CA PRO A 208 2.82 -4.38 -18.62
C PRO A 208 4.12 -4.02 -17.89
N LEU A 209 5.13 -4.87 -18.14
CA LEU A 209 6.49 -4.68 -17.63
C LEU A 209 7.08 -3.36 -18.15
N ARG A 210 6.89 -3.07 -19.44
CA ARG A 210 7.37 -1.83 -20.05
C ARG A 210 6.36 -0.71 -19.83
N VAL A 211 6.85 0.44 -19.38
CA VAL A 211 5.98 1.62 -19.17
C VAL A 211 5.45 2.14 -20.51
N SER A 212 6.22 2.03 -21.60
CA SER A 212 5.79 2.41 -22.95
C SER A 212 4.58 1.64 -23.48
N GLU A 213 4.35 0.41 -22.99
CA GLU A 213 3.22 -0.45 -23.39
C GLU A 213 1.93 -0.16 -22.62
N ARG A 214 2.00 0.72 -21.62
CA ARG A 214 0.83 1.08 -20.81
C ARG A 214 -0.06 2.05 -21.57
N PHE A 215 -1.36 1.89 -21.38
CA PHE A 215 -2.33 2.81 -21.93
C PHE A 215 -2.10 4.21 -21.36
N SER A 216 -1.92 5.21 -22.22
CA SER A 216 -1.83 6.61 -21.84
C SER A 216 -3.14 7.28 -22.23
N PHE A 217 -3.82 7.86 -21.24
CA PHE A 217 -4.91 8.78 -21.50
C PHE A 217 -4.28 10.12 -21.85
N SER A 218 -4.06 10.35 -23.15
CA SER A 218 -3.60 11.63 -23.71
C SER A 218 -4.69 12.68 -23.67
#